data_AF-A0A7J2NF17-F1
#
_entry.id   AF-A0A7J2NF17-F1
#
_cell.length_a   1.000
_cell.length_b   1.000
_cell.length_c   1.000
_cell.angle_alpha   90.00
_cell.angle_beta   90.00
_cell.angle_gamma   90.00
#
_symmetry.space_group_name_H-M   'P 1'
#
loop_
_entity.id
_entity.type
_entity.pdbx_description
1 polymer ?
#
loop_
_entity_poly.entity_id
_entity_poly.type
_entity_poly.pdbx_seq_one_letter_code
_entity_poly.pdbx_strand_id
1 'polypeptide(L)' 'MSKRSRKYDDMDAEELKKSLSSLKQELVKLNNQRASSTNSKVASDIRNSRRDIARIKTLLNAKFEQKSK' A
#
# COMPACT_ATOMS: atom_id res chain seq x y z
N MET A 1 16.28 -1.82 3.54
CA MET A 1 15.01 -1.31 2.97
C MET A 1 14.89 -1.79 1.52
N SER A 2 13.81 -2.47 1.15
CA SER A 2 13.58 -2.94 -0.24
C SER A 2 13.35 -1.75 -1.19
N LYS A 3 13.79 -1.81 -2.45
CA LYS A 3 13.60 -0.73 -3.44
C LYS A 3 12.13 -0.27 -3.55
N ARG A 4 11.18 -1.18 -3.31
CA ARG A 4 9.73 -0.93 -3.32
C ARG A 4 9.28 0.04 -2.22
N SER A 5 9.95 0.04 -1.06
CA SER A 5 9.54 0.87 0.09
C SER A 5 9.90 2.35 -0.07
N ARG A 6 10.85 2.69 -0.95
CA ARG A 6 11.23 4.09 -1.23
C ARG A 6 10.27 4.81 -2.17
N LYS A 7 9.44 4.06 -2.91
CA LYS A 7 8.51 4.62 -3.91
C LYS A 7 7.59 5.71 -3.33
N TYR A 8 7.27 5.61 -2.03
CA TYR A 8 6.30 6.47 -1.36
C TYR A 8 6.95 7.57 -0.53
N ASP A 9 8.28 7.56 -0.34
CA ASP A 9 8.95 8.47 0.60
C ASP A 9 8.89 9.93 0.12
N ASP A 10 8.95 10.14 -1.21
CA ASP A 10 8.93 11.46 -1.84
C ASP A 10 7.51 11.98 -2.16
N MET A 11 6.46 11.18 -1.93
CA MET A 11 5.09 11.54 -2.26
C MET A 11 4.48 12.49 -1.21
N ASP A 12 3.63 13.41 -1.66
CA ASP A 12 2.88 14.30 -0.76
C ASP A 12 1.72 13.56 -0.05
N ALA A 13 1.22 14.12 1.05
CA ALA A 13 0.16 13.51 1.85
C ALA A 13 -1.10 13.19 1.02
N GLU A 14 -1.49 14.06 0.07
CA GLU A 14 -2.64 13.82 -0.80
C GLU A 14 -2.38 12.69 -1.81
N GLU A 15 -1.15 12.62 -2.35
CA GLU A 15 -0.76 11.54 -3.26
C GLU A 15 -0.65 10.18 -2.55
N LEU A 16 -0.18 10.20 -1.29
CA LEU A 16 -0.17 9.03 -0.41
C LEU A 16 -1.59 8.53 -0.14
N LYS A 17 -2.55 9.43 0.12
CA LYS A 17 -3.97 9.06 0.30
C LYS A 17 -4.57 8.47 -0.99
N LYS A 18 -4.30 9.06 -2.15
CA LYS A 18 -4.74 8.53 -3.46
C LYS A 18 -4.17 7.12 -3.69
N SER A 19 -2.87 6.96 -3.47
CA SER A 19 -2.18 5.68 -3.59
C SER A 19 -2.72 4.63 -2.62
N LEU A 20 -3.03 5.03 -1.39
CA LEU A 20 -3.65 4.16 -0.39
C LEU A 20 -5.02 3.66 -0.84
N SER A 21 -5.85 4.54 -1.41
CA SER A 21 -7.16 4.17 -1.94
C SER A 21 -7.05 3.16 -3.08
N SER A 22 -6.16 3.44 -4.03
CA SER A 22 -5.89 2.55 -5.17
C SER A 22 -5.41 1.16 -4.73
N LEU A 23 -4.44 1.09 -3.81
CA LEU A 23 -3.93 -0.17 -3.29
C LEU A 23 -4.98 -0.98 -2.51
N LYS A 24 -5.90 -0.31 -1.79
CA LYS A 24 -7.02 -0.99 -1.13
C LYS A 24 -7.97 -1.62 -2.15
N GLN A 25 -8.31 -0.91 -3.21
CA GLN A 25 -9.15 -1.45 -4.29
C GLN A 25 -8.47 -2.62 -4.99
N GLU A 26 -7.17 -2.52 -5.26
CA GLU A 26 -6.38 -3.61 -5.84
C GLU A 26 -6.36 -4.83 -4.92
N LEU A 27 -6.18 -4.63 -3.61
CA LEU A 27 -6.21 -5.71 -2.63
C LEU A 27 -7.56 -6.44 -2.58
N VAL A 28 -8.68 -5.74 -2.76
CA VAL A 28 -10.01 -6.37 -2.90
C VAL A 28 -10.06 -7.25 -4.14
N LYS A 29 -9.58 -6.75 -5.29
CA LYS A 29 -9.53 -7.55 -6.54
C LYS A 29 -8.67 -8.80 -6.37
N LEU A 30 -7.50 -8.67 -5.77
CA LEU A 30 -6.60 -9.79 -5.50
C LEU A 30 -7.22 -10.81 -4.53
N ASN A 31 -7.93 -10.36 -3.48
CA ASN A 31 -8.63 -11.27 -2.58
C ASN A 31 -9.75 -12.04 -3.29
N ASN A 32 -10.49 -11.40 -4.19
CA ASN A 32 -11.52 -12.07 -4.99
C ASN A 32 -10.91 -13.11 -5.93
N GLN A 33 -9.78 -12.80 -6.58
CA GLN A 33 -9.04 -13.75 -7.41
C GLN A 33 -8.49 -14.93 -6.59
N ARG A 34 -8.04 -14.69 -5.35
CA ARG A 34 -7.61 -15.74 -4.43
C ARG A 34 -8.76 -16.67 -4.08
N ALA A 35 -9.94 -16.12 -3.78
CA ALA A 35 -11.13 -16.89 -3.45
C ALA A 35 -11.57 -17.78 -4.63
N SER A 36 -11.44 -17.26 -5.86
CA SER A 36 -11.73 -18.01 -7.08
C SER A 36 -10.67 -19.05 -7.46
N SER A 37 -9.62 -19.23 -6.64
CA SER A 37 -8.52 -20.20 -6.84
C SER A 37 -7.81 -20.12 -8.21
N THR A 38 -7.91 -18.98 -8.88
CA THR A 38 -7.58 -18.87 -10.31
C THR A 38 -6.09 -18.68 -10.57
N ASN A 39 -5.28 -18.29 -9.56
CA ASN A 39 -3.87 -17.97 -9.82
C ASN A 39 -2.96 -18.03 -8.56
N SER A 40 -1.83 -18.72 -8.66
CA SER A 40 -0.89 -18.96 -7.54
C SER A 40 -0.03 -17.75 -7.17
N LYS A 41 0.16 -16.79 -8.09
CA LYS A 41 0.91 -15.54 -7.83
C LYS A 41 0.14 -14.51 -6.99
N VAL A 42 -1.17 -14.68 -6.84
CA VAL A 42 -2.04 -13.77 -6.08
C VAL A 42 -1.62 -13.67 -4.62
N ALA A 43 -1.09 -14.75 -4.03
CA ALA A 43 -0.63 -14.74 -2.64
C ALA A 43 0.57 -13.78 -2.42
N SER A 44 1.54 -13.76 -3.34
CA SER A 44 2.66 -12.83 -3.27
C SER A 44 2.23 -11.39 -3.51
N ASP A 45 1.28 -11.16 -4.42
CA ASP A 45 0.78 -9.82 -4.72
C ASP A 45 -0.03 -9.24 -3.56
N ILE A 46 -0.91 -10.04 -2.93
CA ILE A 46 -1.60 -9.64 -1.69
C ILE A 46 -0.59 -9.25 -0.61
N ARG A 47 0.46 -10.06 -0.41
CA ARG A 47 1.50 -9.76 0.58
C ARG A 47 2.21 -8.44 0.27
N ASN A 48 2.51 -8.17 -1.00
CA ASN A 48 3.15 -6.93 -1.43
C ASN A 48 2.21 -5.72 -1.22
N SER A 49 0.95 -5.79 -1.67
CA SER A 49 -0.02 -4.71 -1.47
C SER A 49 -0.25 -4.40 0.01
N ARG A 50 -0.29 -5.42 0.89
CA ARG A 50 -0.39 -5.21 2.36
C ARG A 50 0.81 -4.46 2.92
N ARG A 51 2.02 -4.76 2.45
CA ARG A 51 3.24 -4.07 2.87
C ARG A 51 3.26 -2.62 2.40
N ASP A 52 2.86 -2.37 1.15
CA ASP A 52 2.81 -1.03 0.58
C ASP A 52 1.76 -0.17 1.32
N ILE A 53 0.59 -0.72 1.64
CA ILE A 53 -0.44 -0.08 2.48
C ILE A 53 0.12 0.28 3.86
N ALA A 54 0.83 -0.64 4.52
CA ALA A 54 1.41 -0.39 5.84
C ALA A 54 2.44 0.74 5.78
N ARG A 55 3.30 0.77 4.75
CA ARG A 55 4.31 1.82 4.56
C ARG A 55 3.65 3.18 4.37
N ILE A 56 2.64 3.28 3.52
CA ILE A 56 1.91 4.54 3.28
C ILE A 56 1.27 5.05 4.57
N LYS A 57 0.66 4.17 5.37
CA LYS A 57 0.11 4.55 6.68
C LYS A 57 1.18 5.10 7.62
N THR A 58 2.35 4.45 7.69
CA THR A 58 3.48 4.94 8.49
C THR A 58 3.95 6.32 8.03
N LEU A 59 4.05 6.55 6.72
CA LEU A 59 4.46 7.84 6.17
C LEU A 59 3.42 8.94 6.43
N LEU A 60 2.13 8.64 6.30
CA LEU A 60 1.06 9.57 6.65
C LEU A 60 1.12 9.97 8.12
N ASN A 61 1.33 9.00 9.02
CA ASN A 61 1.49 9.29 10.45
C ASN A 61 2.74 10.13 10.73
N ALA A 62 3.88 9.78 10.12
CA ALA A 62 5.11 10.55 10.29
C ALA A 62 4.98 12.00 9.79
N LYS A 63 4.29 12.21 8.66
CA LYS A 63 4.00 13.56 8.14
C LYS A 63 2.98 14.30 9.00
N PHE A 64 1.99 13.62 9.58
CA PHE A 64 1.03 14.20 10.52
C PHE A 64 1.72 14.66 11.81
N GLU A 65 2.58 13.84 12.40
CA GLU A 65 3.37 14.18 13.59
C GLU A 65 4.32 15.36 13.34
N GLN A 66 4.91 15.47 12.15
CA GLN A 66 5.74 16.62 11.77
C GLN A 66 4.94 17.92 11.65
N LYS A 67 3.68 17.86 11.22
CA LYS A 67 2.81 19.05 11.09
C LYS A 67 2.23 19.52 12.41
N SER A 68 2.24 18.68 13.44
CA SER A 68 1.71 18.98 14.78
C SER A 68 2.76 19.50 15.78
N LYS A 69 4.03 19.61 15.36
CA LYS A 69 5.11 20.26 16.11
C LYS A 69 5.36 21.66 15.58
#